data_AF-A0AAV0VME7-F1
#
_entry.id   AF-A0AAV0VME7-F1
#
_cell.length_a   1.000
_cell.length_b   1.000
_cell.length_c   1.000
_cell.angle_alpha   90.00
_cell.angle_beta   90.00
_cell.angle_gamma   90.00
#
_symmetry.space_group_name_H-M   'P 1'
#
loop_
_entity.id
_entity.type
_entity.pdbx_description
1 polymer ?
#
loop_
_entity_poly.entity_id
_entity_poly.type
_entity_poly.pdbx_seq_one_letter_code
_entity_poly.pdbx_strand_id
1 'polypeptide(L)'
;MQYLCLFGFYINIFDIAPKYVSLLNGLLLNVHFISNFLWVNVVRRVLSSGIITEVESAFLMALICFVVAALYAIFASAEPLPWAADEPLEENQQNTVENLKTTKNFNNLP
;
A
#
# COMPACT_ATOMS: atom_id res chain seq x y z
N MET A 1 6.38 -0.05 -9.19
CA MET A 1 6.26 1.08 -8.24
C MET A 1 7.39 2.10 -8.33
N GLN A 2 8.62 1.75 -8.75
CA GLN A 2 9.71 2.74 -8.89
C GLN A 2 9.39 3.91 -9.83
N TYR A 3 8.63 3.66 -10.91
CA TYR A 3 8.24 4.71 -11.85
C TYR A 3 7.34 5.79 -11.23
N LEU A 4 6.46 5.45 -10.29
CA LEU A 4 5.60 6.44 -9.61
C LEU A 4 6.38 7.31 -8.62
N CYS A 5 7.41 6.76 -7.97
CA CYS A 5 8.32 7.53 -7.11
C CYS A 5 9.10 8.59 -7.90
N LEU A 6 9.47 8.31 -9.16
CA LEU A 6 10.19 9.26 -10.00
C LEU A 6 9.36 10.51 -10.34
N PHE A 7 8.03 10.38 -10.38
CA PHE A 7 7.10 11.47 -10.67
C PHE A 7 6.61 12.21 -9.41
N GLY A 8 7.09 11.86 -8.21
CA GLY A 8 6.69 12.52 -6.96
C GLY A 8 5.29 12.18 -6.48
N PHE A 9 4.62 11.20 -7.08
CA PHE A 9 3.28 10.74 -6.69
C PHE A 9 3.31 9.65 -5.62
N TYR A 10 4.38 9.53 -4.84
CA TYR A 10 4.46 8.50 -3.80
C TYR A 10 3.80 9.02 -2.52
N ILE A 11 2.52 8.68 -2.32
CA ILE A 11 1.85 8.93 -1.04
C ILE A 11 2.14 7.75 -0.11
N ASN A 12 2.64 8.09 1.08
CA ASN A 12 2.94 7.12 2.11
C ASN A 12 1.66 6.68 2.83
N ILE A 13 1.39 5.38 2.89
CA ILE A 13 0.24 4.82 3.61
C ILE A 13 0.31 5.16 5.11
N PHE A 14 1.52 5.32 5.66
CA PHE A 14 1.70 5.67 7.07
C PHE A 14 1.12 7.05 7.40
N ASP A 15 1.25 8.02 6.48
CA ASP A 15 0.74 9.38 6.68
C ASP A 15 -0.80 9.42 6.58
N ILE A 16 -1.39 8.52 5.79
CA ILE A 16 -2.85 8.41 5.61
C ILE A 16 -3.53 7.74 6.81
N ALA A 17 -2.97 6.63 7.30
CA ALA A 17 -3.61 5.78 8.31
C ALA A 17 -2.57 5.02 9.17
N PRO A 18 -1.93 5.69 10.15
CA PRO A 18 -0.81 5.10 10.91
C PRO A 18 -1.22 3.84 11.68
N LYS A 19 -2.44 3.80 12.23
CA LYS A 19 -2.97 2.65 13.00
C LYS A 19 -3.20 1.40 12.14
N TYR A 20 -3.55 1.58 10.87
CA TYR A 20 -3.93 0.49 9.97
C TYR A 20 -2.87 0.19 8.89
N VAL A 21 -1.70 0.86 8.98
CA VAL A 21 -0.60 0.78 7.99
C VAL A 21 -0.24 -0.66 7.63
N SER A 22 -0.13 -1.55 8.63
CA SER A 22 0.26 -2.95 8.41
C SER A 22 -0.79 -3.75 7.65
N LEU A 23 -2.07 -3.59 8.02
CA LEU A 23 -3.19 -4.27 7.37
C LEU A 23 -3.36 -3.75 5.93
N LEU A 24 -3.31 -2.43 5.75
CA LEU A 24 -3.49 -1.80 4.44
C LEU A 24 -2.35 -2.16 3.49
N ASN A 25 -1.11 -2.14 3.97
CA ASN A 25 0.05 -2.54 3.19
C ASN A 25 0.01 -4.04 2.83
N GLY A 26 -0.45 -4.89 3.75
CA GLY A 26 -0.72 -6.30 3.48
C GLY A 26 -1.77 -6.50 2.38
N LEU A 27 -2.88 -5.76 2.44
CA LEU A 27 -3.93 -5.79 1.41
C LEU A 27 -3.38 -5.34 0.04
N LEU A 28 -2.66 -4.23 0.00
CA LEU A 28 -2.01 -3.70 -1.20
C LEU A 28 -1.06 -4.72 -1.83
N LEU A 29 -0.28 -5.43 -1.01
CA LEU A 29 0.61 -6.48 -1.47
C LEU A 29 -0.16 -7.65 -2.10
N ASN A 30 -1.27 -8.08 -1.48
CA ASN A 30 -2.13 -9.12 -2.05
C ASN A 30 -2.69 -8.71 -3.41
N VAL A 31 -3.22 -7.49 -3.52
CA VAL A 31 -3.71 -6.95 -4.80
C VAL A 31 -2.60 -6.91 -5.85
N HIS A 32 -1.37 -6.54 -5.46
CA HIS A 32 -0.22 -6.54 -6.36
C HIS A 32 0.08 -7.94 -6.91
N PHE A 33 0.15 -8.96 -6.04
CA PHE A 33 0.42 -10.34 -6.46
C PHE A 33 -0.70 -10.89 -7.36
N ILE A 34 -1.97 -10.67 -7.01
CA ILE A 34 -3.11 -11.11 -7.80
C ILE A 34 -3.08 -10.45 -9.19
N SER A 35 -2.83 -9.14 -9.25
CA SER A 35 -2.75 -8.40 -10.50
C SER A 35 -1.62 -8.92 -11.39
N ASN A 36 -0.45 -9.19 -10.82
CA ASN A 36 0.67 -9.75 -11.57
C ASN A 36 0.38 -11.19 -12.07
N PHE A 37 -0.27 -12.00 -11.23
CA PHE A 37 -0.69 -13.34 -11.63
C PHE A 37 -1.69 -13.31 -12.79
N LEU A 38 -2.69 -12.42 -12.73
CA LEU A 38 -3.67 -12.23 -13.81
C LEU A 38 -3.01 -11.72 -15.10
N TRP A 39 -2.06 -10.79 -14.98
CA TRP A 39 -1.28 -10.28 -16.11
C TRP A 39 -0.57 -11.40 -16.86
N VAL A 40 0.20 -12.23 -16.16
CA VAL A 40 1.00 -13.31 -16.77
C VAL A 40 0.12 -14.42 -17.33
N ASN A 41 -0.95 -14.81 -16.64
CA ASN A 41 -1.74 -15.98 -17.02
C ASN A 41 -2.84 -15.67 -18.02
N VAL A 42 -3.50 -14.53 -17.90
CA VAL A 42 -4.65 -14.17 -18.74
C VAL A 42 -4.19 -13.24 -19.85
N VAL A 43 -3.70 -12.05 -19.49
CA VAL A 43 -3.45 -10.99 -20.47
C VAL A 43 -2.34 -11.39 -21.43
N ARG A 44 -1.21 -11.92 -20.94
CA ARG A 44 -0.11 -12.36 -21.82
C ARG A 44 -0.51 -13.49 -22.77
N ARG A 45 -1.37 -14.42 -22.33
CA ARG A 45 -1.85 -15.52 -23.19
C ARG A 45 -2.82 -15.03 -24.26
N VAL A 46 -3.76 -14.16 -23.89
CA VAL A 46 -4.72 -13.55 -24.84
C VAL A 46 -3.97 -12.70 -25.86
N LEU A 47 -3.03 -11.86 -25.41
CA LEU A 47 -2.27 -10.97 -26.28
C LEU A 47 -1.31 -11.74 -27.20
N SER A 48 -0.73 -12.85 -26.73
CA SER A 48 0.10 -13.74 -27.54
C SER A 48 -0.67 -14.57 -28.56
N SER A 49 -2.00 -14.66 -28.44
CA SER A 49 -2.84 -15.38 -29.39
C SER A 49 -3.21 -14.55 -30.63
N GLY A 50 -3.11 -13.22 -30.53
CA GLY A 50 -3.14 -12.30 -31.67
C GLY A 50 -1.75 -12.06 -32.22
N ILE A 51 -1.64 -11.68 -33.51
CA ILE A 51 -0.39 -11.22 -34.15
C ILE A 51 -0.05 -9.80 -33.65
N ILE A 52 -0.07 -9.62 -32.33
CA ILE A 52 0.22 -8.34 -31.69
C ILE A 52 1.73 -8.28 -31.54
N THR A 53 2.34 -7.28 -32.15
CA THR A 53 3.78 -7.09 -32.06
C THR A 53 4.17 -6.71 -30.63
N GLU A 54 5.41 -7.01 -30.23
CA GLU A 54 5.93 -6.66 -28.90
C GLU A 54 5.78 -5.16 -28.60
N VAL A 55 5.88 -4.32 -29.64
CA VAL A 55 5.69 -2.86 -29.61
C VAL A 55 4.26 -2.47 -29.25
N GLU A 56 3.25 -3.10 -29.86
CA GLU A 56 1.84 -2.82 -29.55
C GLU A 56 1.49 -3.25 -28.12
N SER A 57 2.06 -4.37 -27.65
CA SER A 57 1.88 -4.81 -26.26
C SER A 57 2.46 -3.81 -25.25
N ALA A 58 3.63 -3.24 -25.56
CA ALA A 58 4.27 -2.22 -24.74
C ALA A 58 3.47 -0.90 -24.75
N PHE A 59 2.91 -0.52 -25.91
CA PHE A 59 2.07 0.67 -26.02
C PHE A 59 0.77 0.54 -25.22
N LEU A 60 0.12 -0.62 -25.28
CA LEU A 60 -1.10 -0.90 -24.49
C LEU A 60 -0.79 -0.85 -23.00
N MET A 61 0.35 -1.40 -22.57
CA MET A 61 0.81 -1.28 -21.18
C MET A 61 1.09 0.16 -20.76
N ALA A 62 1.73 0.95 -21.63
CA ALA A 62 1.95 2.37 -21.36
C ALA A 62 0.62 3.13 -21.19
N LEU A 63 -0.39 2.83 -22.02
CA LEU A 63 -1.71 3.43 -21.92
C LEU A 63 -2.41 3.06 -20.60
N ILE A 64 -2.38 1.79 -20.20
CA ILE A 64 -2.93 1.34 -18.90
C ILE A 64 -2.24 2.09 -17.75
N CYS A 65 -0.91 2.13 -17.76
CA CYS A 65 -0.13 2.84 -16.74
C CYS A 65 -0.50 4.33 -16.69
N PHE A 66 -0.72 4.97 -17.85
CA PHE A 66 -1.13 6.37 -17.93
C PHE A 66 -2.52 6.60 -17.34
N VAL A 67 -3.51 5.75 -17.67
CA VAL A 67 -4.87 5.85 -17.11
C VAL A 67 -4.84 5.64 -15.59
N VAL A 68 -4.10 4.65 -15.09
CA VAL A 68 -3.95 4.42 -13.65
C VAL A 68 -3.28 5.60 -12.97
N ALA A 69 -2.24 6.19 -13.58
CA ALA A 69 -1.59 7.39 -13.05
C ALA A 69 -2.54 8.60 -13.00
N ALA A 70 -3.37 8.79 -14.03
CA ALA A 70 -4.38 9.85 -14.05
C ALA A 70 -5.44 9.65 -12.95
N LEU A 71 -5.94 8.42 -12.78
CA LEU A 71 -6.86 8.09 -11.68
C LEU A 71 -6.21 8.34 -10.31
N TYR A 72 -4.95 7.92 -10.14
CA TYR A 72 -4.21 8.18 -8.90
C TYR A 72 -4.08 9.69 -8.64
N ALA A 73 -3.75 10.49 -9.65
CA ALA A 73 -3.63 11.94 -9.49
C ALA A 73 -4.95 12.64 -9.13
N ILE A 74 -6.09 12.12 -9.60
CA ILE A 74 -7.42 12.68 -9.32
C ILE A 74 -7.94 12.27 -7.94
N PHE A 75 -7.75 11.00 -7.56
CA PHE A 75 -8.43 10.41 -6.40
C PHE A 75 -7.53 10.25 -5.17
N ALA A 76 -6.21 10.29 -5.32
CA ALA A 76 -5.35 10.10 -4.18
C ALA A 76 -5.33 11.35 -3.30
N SER A 77 -5.46 11.15 -1.99
CA SER A 77 -5.33 12.18 -0.98
C SER A 77 -4.15 11.86 -0.07
N ALA A 78 -3.39 12.88 0.27
CA ALA A 78 -2.31 12.81 1.26
C ALA A 78 -2.78 13.21 2.67
N GLU A 79 -4.06 13.60 2.82
CA GLU A 79 -4.63 13.92 4.13
C GLU A 79 -5.08 12.63 4.86
N PRO A 80 -4.97 12.60 6.20
CA PRO A 80 -5.46 11.47 6.98
C PRO A 80 -6.97 11.33 6.78
N LEU A 81 -7.41 10.12 6.41
CA LEU A 81 -8.83 9.89 6.14
C LEU A 81 -9.63 9.91 7.45
N PRO A 82 -10.89 10.38 7.43
CA PRO A 82 -11.69 10.58 8.65
C PRO A 82 -11.96 9.28 9.43
N TRP A 83 -11.96 8.11 8.77
CA TRP A 83 -12.07 6.80 9.45
C TRP A 83 -10.77 6.32 10.12
N ALA A 84 -9.65 6.96 9.78
CA ALA A 84 -8.34 6.72 10.41
C ALA A 84 -8.02 7.78 11.47
N ALA A 85 -8.85 8.84 11.58
CA ALA A 85 -8.68 9.98 12.47
C ALA A 85 -9.26 9.76 13.89
N ASP A 86 -9.52 8.52 14.28
CA ASP A 86 -9.92 8.21 15.66
C ASP A 86 -8.69 8.26 16.57
N GLU A 87 -8.70 9.25 17.47
CA GLU A 87 -7.82 9.60 18.60
C GLU A 87 -6.40 8.99 18.64
N PRO A 88 -5.37 9.83 18.91
CA PRO A 88 -4.00 9.37 19.00
C PRO A 88 -3.90 8.21 19.99
N LEU A 89 -3.56 7.02 19.47
CA LEU A 89 -3.24 5.84 20.26
C LEU A 89 -1.88 5.99 20.96
N GLU A 90 -1.54 7.17 21.46
CA GLU A 90 -0.40 7.38 22.35
C GLU A 90 -0.64 6.68 23.70
N GLU A 91 -1.88 6.40 24.06
CA GLU A 91 -2.20 5.85 25.37
C GLU A 91 -1.92 4.35 25.53
N ASN A 92 -1.85 3.54 24.46
CA ASN A 92 -1.84 2.08 24.65
C ASN A 92 -0.44 1.45 24.68
N GLN A 93 0.53 2.01 23.94
CA GLN A 93 1.90 1.48 23.95
C GLN A 93 2.70 1.95 25.18
N GLN A 94 2.47 3.18 25.62
CA GLN A 94 3.12 3.74 26.81
C GLN A 94 2.59 3.06 28.09
N ASN A 95 1.28 2.83 28.19
CA ASN A 95 0.68 2.08 29.29
C ASN A 95 1.14 0.62 29.35
N THR A 96 1.40 -0.03 28.21
CA THR A 96 1.92 -1.41 28.20
C THR A 96 3.37 -1.47 28.70
N VAL A 97 4.23 -0.52 28.27
CA VAL A 97 5.63 -0.46 28.71
C VAL A 97 5.73 -0.02 30.18
N GLU A 98 4.89 0.89 30.64
CA GLU A 98 4.82 1.31 32.05
C GLU A 98 4.25 0.21 32.95
N ASN A 99 3.24 -0.54 32.50
CA ASN A 99 2.76 -1.73 33.23
C ASN A 99 3.87 -2.78 33.33
N LEU A 100 4.59 -3.07 32.24
CA LEU A 100 5.69 -4.04 32.28
C LEU A 100 6.84 -3.59 33.20
N LYS A 101 7.17 -2.29 33.25
CA LYS A 101 8.15 -1.75 34.19
C LYS A 101 7.68 -1.84 35.64
N THR A 102 6.41 -1.54 35.88
CA THR A 102 5.79 -1.58 37.21
C THR A 102 5.74 -3.01 37.75
N THR A 103 5.25 -3.97 36.97
CA THR A 103 5.18 -5.39 37.34
C THR A 103 6.57 -5.99 37.57
N LYS A 104 7.57 -5.58 36.79
CA LYS A 104 8.96 -6.02 36.98
C LYS A 104 9.56 -5.45 38.27
N ASN A 105 9.15 -4.26 38.70
CA ASN A 105 9.61 -3.65 39.96
C ASN A 105 9.00 -4.31 41.20
N PHE A 106 7.72 -4.72 41.13
CA PHE A 106 7.05 -5.48 42.21
C PHE A 106 7.68 -6.86 42.45
N ASN A 107 8.12 -7.54 41.39
CA ASN A 107 8.75 -8.86 41.49
C ASN A 107 10.21 -8.82 42.01
N ASN A 108 10.76 -7.63 42.24
CA ASN A 108 12.14 -7.40 42.68
C ASN A 108 12.23 -6.83 44.11
N LEU A 109 11.13 -6.77 44.87
CA LEU A 109 11.21 -6.45 46.31
C LEU A 109 11.60 -7.72 47.10
N PRO A 110 12.51 -7.61 48.09
CA PRO A 110 13.03 -8.73 48.88
C PRO A 110 12.00 -9.38 49.82
#